data_AF-A0A950S976-F1
#
_entry.id   AF-A0A950S976-F1
#
_cell.length_a   1.000
_cell.length_b   1.000
_cell.length_c   1.000
_cell.angle_alpha   90.00
_cell.angle_beta   90.00
_cell.angle_gamma   90.00
#
_symmetry.space_group_name_H-M   'P 1'
#
loop_
_entity.id
_entity.type
_entity.pdbx_description
1 polymer ?
#
loop_
_entity_poly.entity_id
_entity_poly.type
_entity_poly.pdbx_seq_one_letter_code
_entity_poly.pdbx_strand_id
1 'polypeptide(L)'
;MRKTLLALTMLVAIAACKNNTTTPATLSTPASGNAAVASSAPSLTPEQLGELGASIHKHPTEGTKILSDRGLTQEQFERAIRQVSSDPEASKRYAAAYKRNV
;
A
#
# COMPACT_ATOMS: atom_id res chain seq x y z
N MET A 1 -40.10 -12.46 25.66
CA MET A 1 -39.08 -12.51 26.74
C MET A 1 -37.87 -13.27 26.19
N ARG A 2 -36.64 -12.75 26.35
CA ARG A 2 -35.54 -13.33 27.17
C ARG A 2 -35.44 -14.87 27.13
N LYS A 3 -34.28 -15.51 26.95
CA LYS A 3 -32.89 -15.12 26.58
C LYS A 3 -32.19 -16.46 26.26
N THR A 4 -31.79 -16.75 25.03
CA THR A 4 -30.96 -17.94 24.73
C THR A 4 -29.48 -17.58 24.87
N LEU A 5 -28.96 -17.78 26.07
CA LEU A 5 -27.53 -17.93 26.31
C LEU A 5 -27.10 -19.33 25.86
N LEU A 6 -26.13 -19.42 24.95
CA LEU A 6 -25.13 -20.47 25.01
C LEU A 6 -23.78 -19.84 24.70
N ALA A 7 -22.84 -19.97 25.64
CA ALA A 7 -21.50 -19.43 25.54
C ALA A 7 -20.50 -20.56 25.26
N LEU A 8 -19.25 -20.14 25.04
CA LEU A 8 -18.04 -20.97 25.20
C LEU A 8 -17.73 -21.97 24.07
N THR A 9 -16.74 -21.61 23.24
CA THR A 9 -15.40 -22.25 23.34
C THR A 9 -14.32 -21.28 22.84
N MET A 10 -13.18 -21.28 23.52
CA MET A 10 -12.00 -20.43 23.34
C MET A 10 -10.80 -21.34 22.97
N LEU A 11 -9.71 -20.76 22.43
CA LEU A 11 -8.44 -21.47 22.05
C LEU A 11 -8.63 -22.41 20.82
N VAL A 12 -7.70 -22.67 19.88
CA VAL A 12 -6.22 -22.72 19.78
C VAL A 12 -5.86 -22.32 18.32
N ALA A 13 -4.76 -21.66 17.90
CA ALA A 13 -3.54 -21.10 18.50
C ALA A 13 -3.08 -19.82 17.73
N ILE A 14 -1.91 -19.27 18.08
CA ILE A 14 -1.07 -18.39 17.25
C ILE A 14 0.38 -18.88 17.42
N ALA A 15 1.16 -18.96 16.33
CA ALA A 15 2.64 -18.91 16.23
C ALA A 15 3.26 -20.00 15.33
N ALA A 16 3.78 -19.58 14.16
CA ALA A 16 4.96 -20.19 13.51
C ALA A 16 5.44 -19.33 12.32
N CYS A 17 6.08 -18.18 12.60
CA CYS A 17 6.95 -17.58 11.60
C CYS A 17 8.20 -18.48 11.47
N LYS A 18 8.42 -19.09 10.29
CA LYS A 18 9.70 -19.75 9.98
C LYS A 18 10.29 -19.17 8.70
N ASN A 19 11.21 -18.23 8.90
CA ASN A 19 11.99 -17.59 7.86
C ASN A 19 13.03 -18.58 7.31
N ASN A 20 12.79 -19.13 6.13
CA ASN A 20 13.81 -19.86 5.36
C ASN A 20 14.41 -18.95 4.29
N THR A 21 15.38 -18.14 4.71
CA THR A 21 16.29 -17.43 3.80
C THR A 21 17.18 -18.47 3.12
N THR A 22 16.88 -18.82 1.87
CA THR A 22 17.81 -19.55 1.01
C THR A 22 18.60 -18.54 0.18
N THR A 23 19.84 -18.29 0.58
CA THR A 23 20.81 -17.51 -0.20
C THR A 23 21.10 -18.24 -1.52
N PRO A 24 20.89 -17.63 -2.70
CA PRO A 24 21.23 -18.26 -3.97
C PRO A 24 22.75 -18.31 -4.17
N ALA A 25 23.25 -19.45 -4.64
CA ALA A 25 24.64 -19.59 -5.04
C ALA A 25 24.92 -18.87 -6.37
N THR A 26 26.05 -18.18 -6.43
CA THR A 26 26.50 -17.40 -7.58
C THR A 26 26.82 -18.28 -8.78
N LEU A 27 26.15 -18.07 -9.91
CA LEU A 27 26.70 -18.39 -11.24
C LEU A 27 26.59 -17.20 -12.17
N SER A 28 27.70 -16.86 -12.79
CA SER A 28 27.87 -15.68 -13.64
C SER A 28 27.25 -15.89 -15.02
N THR A 29 26.42 -14.97 -15.47
CA THR A 29 26.15 -14.76 -16.90
C THR A 29 25.78 -13.29 -17.14
N PRO A 30 26.64 -12.47 -17.78
CA PRO A 30 26.27 -11.13 -18.20
C PRO A 30 25.45 -11.23 -19.51
N ALA A 31 24.16 -11.54 -19.39
CA ALA A 31 23.22 -11.48 -20.50
C ALA A 31 22.52 -10.11 -20.50
N SER A 32 22.75 -9.33 -21.56
CA SER A 32 22.06 -8.06 -21.79
C SER A 32 20.55 -8.24 -21.83
N GLY A 33 19.82 -7.48 -21.02
CA GLY A 33 18.36 -7.51 -21.02
C GLY A 33 17.77 -6.50 -20.04
N ASN A 34 17.36 -5.35 -20.56
CA ASN A 34 16.54 -4.32 -19.90
C ASN A 34 16.86 -4.09 -18.41
N ALA A 35 18.00 -3.44 -18.13
CA ALA A 35 18.14 -2.67 -16.89
C ALA A 35 16.92 -1.74 -16.80
N ALA A 36 16.13 -1.91 -15.75
CA ALA A 36 14.83 -1.27 -15.64
C ALA A 36 14.95 0.23 -15.87
N VAL A 37 14.11 0.77 -16.74
CA VAL A 37 13.69 2.16 -16.58
C VAL A 37 13.07 2.25 -15.20
N ALA A 38 13.88 2.70 -14.24
CA ALA A 38 13.42 3.40 -13.07
C ALA A 38 12.73 4.66 -13.59
N SER A 39 11.51 4.48 -14.10
CA SER A 39 10.57 5.55 -14.33
C SER A 39 10.48 6.24 -12.98
N SER A 40 11.03 7.45 -12.93
CA SER A 40 11.06 8.31 -11.75
C SER A 40 9.62 8.71 -11.43
N ALA A 41 8.86 7.76 -10.88
CA ALA A 41 7.51 7.97 -10.44
C ALA A 41 7.55 9.20 -9.53
N PRO A 42 6.75 10.25 -9.82
CA PRO A 42 6.83 11.49 -9.06
C PRO A 42 6.65 11.13 -7.60
N SER A 43 7.68 11.42 -6.79
CA SER A 43 7.75 11.03 -5.39
C SER A 43 6.81 11.93 -4.59
N LEU A 44 5.52 11.65 -4.70
CA LEU A 44 4.47 12.39 -4.03
C LEU A 44 4.69 12.34 -2.52
N THR A 45 4.52 13.48 -1.85
CA THR A 45 4.58 13.52 -0.39
C THR A 45 3.39 12.78 0.21
N PRO A 46 3.46 12.38 1.49
CA PRO A 46 2.32 11.79 2.19
C PRO A 46 1.05 12.66 2.11
N GLU A 47 1.17 13.99 2.14
CA GLU A 47 0.03 14.91 1.93
C GLU A 47 -0.59 14.73 0.56
N GLN A 48 0.24 14.75 -0.49
CA GLN A 48 -0.21 14.69 -1.88
C GLN A 48 -0.87 13.34 -2.17
N LEU A 49 -0.36 12.25 -1.62
CA LEU A 49 -1.01 10.93 -1.68
C LEU A 49 -2.34 10.91 -0.92
N GLY A 50 -2.44 11.59 0.22
CA GLY A 50 -3.68 11.70 1.00
C GLY A 50 -4.76 12.50 0.28
N GLU A 51 -4.40 13.65 -0.27
CA GLU A 51 -5.28 14.51 -1.08
C GLU A 51 -5.71 13.83 -2.40
N LEU A 52 -4.79 13.13 -3.06
CA LEU A 52 -5.08 12.34 -4.25
C LEU A 52 -6.03 11.18 -3.93
N GLY A 53 -5.79 10.46 -2.83
CA GLY A 53 -6.68 9.40 -2.35
C GLY A 53 -8.08 9.90 -1.99
N ALA A 54 -8.18 11.07 -1.37
CA ALA A 54 -9.46 11.70 -1.07
C ALA A 54 -10.22 12.12 -2.33
N SER A 55 -9.50 12.64 -3.33
CA SER A 55 -10.06 12.99 -4.64
C SER A 55 -10.64 11.75 -5.35
N ILE A 56 -9.90 10.64 -5.33
CA ILE A 56 -10.35 9.34 -5.87
C ILE A 56 -11.55 8.79 -5.08
N HIS A 57 -11.57 8.96 -3.75
CA HIS A 57 -12.69 8.55 -2.91
C HIS A 57 -13.98 9.32 -3.23
N LYS A 58 -13.88 10.62 -3.52
CA LYS A 58 -15.00 11.47 -3.95
C LYS A 58 -15.47 11.15 -5.37
N HIS A 59 -14.55 10.80 -6.26
CA HIS A 59 -14.80 10.56 -7.68
C HIS A 59 -14.35 9.15 -8.10
N PRO A 60 -14.97 8.07 -7.58
CA PRO A 60 -14.49 6.70 -7.78
C PRO A 60 -14.47 6.29 -9.25
N THR A 61 -15.45 6.76 -10.04
CA THR A 61 -15.54 6.53 -11.49
C THR A 61 -14.40 7.20 -12.27
N GLU A 62 -13.82 8.27 -11.73
CA GLU A 62 -12.74 9.05 -12.36
C GLU A 62 -11.36 8.72 -11.77
N GLY A 63 -11.27 7.80 -10.80
CA GLY A 63 -10.03 7.51 -10.06
C GLY A 63 -8.84 7.20 -10.97
N THR A 64 -9.02 6.35 -11.98
CA THR A 64 -7.99 6.03 -12.98
C THR A 64 -7.53 7.26 -13.77
N LYS A 65 -8.45 8.18 -14.10
CA LYS A 65 -8.14 9.44 -14.77
C LYS A 65 -7.37 10.38 -13.83
N ILE A 66 -7.83 10.54 -12.60
CA ILE A 66 -7.18 11.37 -11.56
C ILE A 66 -5.73 10.93 -11.30
N LEU A 67 -5.46 9.62 -11.31
CA LEU A 67 -4.10 9.08 -11.26
C LEU A 67 -3.31 9.33 -12.54
N SER A 68 -3.91 9.09 -13.71
CA SER A 68 -3.26 9.28 -15.02
C SER A 68 -2.88 10.74 -15.27
N ASP A 69 -3.71 11.69 -14.85
CA ASP A 69 -3.46 13.15 -14.92
C ASP A 69 -2.25 13.56 -14.04
N ARG A 70 -1.82 12.71 -13.09
CA ARG A 70 -0.60 12.85 -12.29
C ARG A 70 0.57 11.99 -12.78
N GLY A 71 0.42 11.31 -13.92
CA GLY A 71 1.41 10.37 -14.45
C GLY A 71 1.57 9.08 -13.63
N LEU A 72 0.54 8.69 -12.88
CA LEU A 72 0.55 7.52 -11.99
C LEU A 72 -0.40 6.43 -12.48
N THR A 73 0.00 5.17 -12.27
CA THR A 73 -0.90 4.02 -12.35
C THR A 73 -1.49 3.67 -10.98
N GLN A 74 -2.59 2.90 -10.97
CA GLN A 74 -3.18 2.36 -9.74
C GLN A 74 -2.15 1.60 -8.89
N GLU A 75 -1.35 0.73 -9.51
CA GLU A 75 -0.30 -0.05 -8.83
C GLU A 75 0.81 0.83 -8.21
N GLN A 76 1.20 1.91 -8.91
CA GLN A 76 2.18 2.87 -8.39
C GLN A 76 1.62 3.62 -7.19
N PHE A 77 0.35 4.03 -7.25
CA PHE A 77 -0.35 4.70 -6.16
C PHE A 77 -0.52 3.81 -4.92
N GLU A 78 -0.97 2.56 -5.10
CA GLU A 78 -1.09 1.58 -4.01
C GLU A 78 0.27 1.24 -3.37
N ARG A 79 1.33 1.10 -4.18
CA ARG A 79 2.69 0.89 -3.68
C ARG A 79 3.18 2.10 -2.87
N ALA A 80 2.90 3.32 -3.34
CA ALA A 80 3.24 4.54 -2.62
C ALA A 80 2.48 4.66 -1.28
N ILE A 81 1.16 4.36 -1.26
CA ILE A 81 0.38 4.29 -0.01
C ILE A 81 0.97 3.24 0.94
N ARG A 82 1.31 2.04 0.46
CA ARG A 82 1.87 0.97 1.30
C ARG A 82 3.21 1.39 1.92
N GLN A 83 4.06 2.08 1.17
CA GLN A 83 5.33 2.59 1.68
C GLN A 83 5.12 3.71 2.71
N VAL A 84 4.24 4.69 2.43
CA VAL A 84 3.85 5.73 3.39
C VAL A 84 3.20 5.17 4.65
N SER A 85 2.43 4.08 4.52
CA SER A 85 1.78 3.41 5.66
C SER A 85 2.75 2.61 6.53
N SER A 86 3.96 2.32 6.03
CA SER A 86 5.00 1.63 6.81
C SER A 86 5.79 2.55 7.75
N ASP A 87 5.71 3.87 7.52
CA ASP A 87 6.27 4.91 8.41
C ASP A 87 5.13 5.53 9.26
N PRO A 88 5.20 5.45 10.61
CA PRO A 88 4.17 6.01 11.49
C PRO A 88 3.92 7.52 11.33
N GLU A 89 4.94 8.33 11.04
CA GLU A 89 4.80 9.78 10.89
C GLU A 89 4.25 10.13 9.50
N ALA A 90 4.75 9.48 8.46
CA ALA A 90 4.22 9.63 7.10
C ALA A 90 2.75 9.17 7.03
N SER A 91 2.39 8.07 7.69
CA SER A 91 1.02 7.55 7.77
C SER A 91 0.07 8.55 8.44
N LYS A 92 0.47 9.18 9.55
CA LYS A 92 -0.32 10.26 10.20
C LYS A 92 -0.55 11.43 9.25
N ARG A 93 0.49 11.87 8.54
CA ARG A 93 0.44 12.99 7.58
C ARG A 93 -0.48 12.69 6.40
N TYR A 94 -0.37 11.49 5.82
CA TYR A 94 -1.31 10.98 4.81
C TYR A 94 -2.75 10.94 5.31
N ALA A 95 -2.99 10.35 6.49
CA ALA A 95 -4.33 10.22 7.05
C ALA A 95 -4.96 11.58 7.38
N ALA A 96 -4.17 12.56 7.84
CA ALA A 96 -4.63 13.93 8.08
C ALA A 96 -5.00 14.64 6.77
N ALA A 97 -4.17 14.53 5.74
CA ALA A 97 -4.46 15.12 4.42
C ALA A 97 -5.66 14.46 3.74
N TYR A 98 -5.81 13.14 3.86
CA TYR A 98 -6.97 12.40 3.37
C TYR A 98 -8.26 12.84 4.08
N LYS A 99 -8.29 12.80 5.43
CA LYS A 99 -9.47 13.17 6.24
C LYS A 99 -9.89 14.62 6.10
N ARG A 100 -8.98 15.53 5.75
CA ARG A 100 -9.31 16.94 5.48
C ARG A 100 -9.99 17.14 4.12
N ASN A 101 -9.78 16.21 3.18
CA ASN A 101 -10.19 16.35 1.78
C ASN A 101 -11.27 15.35 1.35
N VAL A 102 -11.68 14.41 2.20
CA VAL A 102 -12.92 13.63 2.09
C VAL A 102 -14.07 14.43 2.71
#